data_AF-A0A437QJ91-F1
#
_entry.id   AF-A0A437QJ91-F1
#
_cell.length_a   1.000
_cell.length_b   1.000
_cell.length_c   1.000
_cell.angle_alpha   90.00
_cell.angle_beta   90.00
_cell.angle_gamma   90.00
#
_symmetry.space_group_name_H-M   'P 1'
#
loop_
_entity.id
_entity.type
_entity.pdbx_description
1 polymer ?
#
loop_
_entity_poly.entity_id
_entity_poly.type
_entity_poly.pdbx_seq_one_letter_code
_entity_poly.pdbx_strand_id
1 'polypeptide(L)'
;MTLSWSVQLQQQRDDIEMLLQTEAYPIELFAELWQTYHQSLESCCTESSDPADLESILADNLQWVTLIVQQVSSEKDAVAAKVLQLQKGKRAQQSYGDNN
;
A
#
# COMPACT_ATOMS: atom_id res chain seq x y z
N MET A 1 17.89 -15.84 17.44
CA MET A 1 16.97 -16.71 16.68
C MET A 1 16.53 -15.91 15.48
N THR A 2 16.95 -16.29 14.28
CA THR A 2 16.38 -15.73 13.04
C THR A 2 14.96 -16.27 12.90
N LEU A 3 13.98 -15.38 12.78
CA LEU A 3 12.59 -15.76 12.46
C LEU A 3 12.58 -16.39 11.06
N SER A 4 11.65 -17.33 10.80
CA SER A 4 11.48 -17.82 9.43
C SER A 4 11.02 -16.68 8.51
N TRP A 5 11.39 -16.73 7.23
CA TRP A 5 10.97 -15.72 6.25
C TRP A 5 9.47 -15.53 6.20
N SER A 6 8.70 -16.62 6.31
CA SER A 6 7.25 -16.59 6.40
C SER A 6 6.73 -15.72 7.56
N VAL A 7 7.34 -15.81 8.74
CA VAL A 7 6.91 -15.03 9.92
C VAL A 7 7.32 -13.57 9.80
N GLN A 8 8.53 -13.29 9.31
CA GLN A 8 8.98 -11.91 9.11
C GLN A 8 8.11 -11.19 8.07
N LEU A 9 7.88 -11.83 6.92
CA LEU A 9 7.04 -11.26 5.87
C LEU A 9 5.58 -11.11 6.35
N GLN A 10 5.04 -12.07 7.10
CA GLN A 10 3.71 -11.93 7.70
C GLN A 10 3.62 -10.72 8.61
N GLN A 11 4.57 -10.54 9.52
CA GLN A 11 4.57 -9.39 10.43
C GLN A 11 4.60 -8.06 9.67
N GLN A 12 5.42 -7.96 8.63
CA GLN A 12 5.50 -6.75 7.81
C GLN A 12 4.20 -6.49 7.03
N ARG A 13 3.52 -7.55 6.56
CA ARG A 13 2.19 -7.44 5.97
C ARG A 13 1.18 -6.91 6.97
N ASP A 14 1.16 -7.46 8.18
CA ASP A 14 0.26 -7.03 9.26
C ASP A 14 0.48 -5.55 9.62
N ASP A 15 1.74 -5.10 9.69
CA ASP A 15 2.08 -3.71 9.97
C ASP A 15 1.57 -2.76 8.86
N ILE A 16 1.68 -3.16 7.59
CA ILE A 16 1.16 -2.40 6.45
C ILE A 16 -0.37 -2.37 6.47
N GLU A 17 -1.04 -3.50 6.74
CA GLU A 17 -2.49 -3.58 6.83
C GLU A 17 -3.03 -2.71 7.97
N MET A 18 -2.38 -2.73 9.13
CA MET A 18 -2.74 -1.87 10.26
C MET A 18 -2.61 -0.38 9.90
N LEU A 19 -1.55 0.00 9.17
CA LEU A 19 -1.41 1.38 8.69
C LEU A 19 -2.57 1.77 7.74
N LEU A 20 -2.91 0.90 6.80
CA LEU A 20 -3.97 1.13 5.81
C LEU A 20 -5.37 1.22 6.44
N GLN A 21 -5.59 0.66 7.63
CA GLN A 21 -6.83 0.84 8.40
C GLN A 21 -6.96 2.24 9.03
N THR A 22 -5.87 3.01 9.08
CA THR A 22 -5.88 4.37 9.63
C THR A 22 -6.38 5.36 8.60
N GLU A 23 -7.43 6.12 8.93
CA GLU A 23 -7.90 7.19 8.05
C GLU A 23 -6.80 8.25 7.87
N ALA A 24 -6.54 8.64 6.62
CA ALA A 24 -5.49 9.60 6.25
C ALA A 24 -4.09 9.20 6.78
N TYR A 25 -3.73 7.92 6.62
CA TYR A 25 -2.41 7.44 6.98
C TYR A 25 -1.27 8.24 6.30
N PRO A 26 -0.11 8.40 6.97
CA PRO A 26 1.06 9.04 6.40
C PRO A 26 1.63 8.21 5.23
N ILE A 27 1.65 8.80 4.04
CA ILE A 27 2.11 8.14 2.80
C ILE A 27 3.60 7.78 2.90
N GLU A 28 4.39 8.62 3.57
CA GLU A 28 5.82 8.42 3.78
C GLU A 28 6.07 7.15 4.61
N LEU A 29 5.28 6.93 5.67
CA LEU A 29 5.38 5.72 6.49
C LEU A 29 4.96 4.47 5.70
N PHE A 30 3.92 4.58 4.86
CA PHE A 30 3.54 3.48 3.97
C PHE A 30 4.69 3.13 3.02
N ALA A 31 5.35 4.13 2.43
CA ALA A 31 6.47 3.92 1.53
C ALA A 31 7.67 3.26 2.23
N GLU A 32 7.97 3.65 3.48
CA GLU A 32 9.02 3.05 4.29
C GLU A 32 8.73 1.58 4.64
N LEU A 33 7.51 1.27 5.08
CA LEU A 33 7.09 -0.10 5.38
C LEU A 33 7.11 -0.97 4.12
N TRP A 34 6.60 -0.45 3.01
CA TRP A 34 6.59 -1.15 1.73
C TRP A 34 8.00 -1.46 1.23
N GLN A 35 8.91 -0.50 1.32
CA GLN A 35 10.31 -0.68 0.95
C GLN A 35 11.00 -1.74 1.82
N THR A 36 10.72 -1.72 3.13
CA THR A 36 11.26 -2.70 4.09
C THR A 36 10.77 -4.13 3.78
N TYR A 37 9.47 -4.27 3.50
CA TYR A 37 8.87 -5.53 3.05
C TYR A 37 9.50 -6.01 1.74
N HIS A 38 9.63 -5.13 0.76
CA HIS A 38 10.20 -5.46 -0.55
C HIS A 38 11.64 -5.99 -0.41
N GLN A 39 12.48 -5.32 0.37
CA GLN A 39 13.86 -5.78 0.64
C GLN A 39 13.88 -7.14 1.34
N SER A 40 12.96 -7.38 2.27
CA SER A 40 12.87 -8.67 2.97
C SER A 40 12.44 -9.80 2.01
N LEU A 41 11.54 -9.51 1.07
CA LEU A 41 11.12 -10.46 0.05
C LEU A 41 12.24 -10.76 -0.95
N GLU A 42 13.00 -9.75 -1.38
CA GLU A 42 14.20 -9.93 -2.21
C GLU A 42 15.24 -10.80 -1.51
N SER A 43 15.55 -10.51 -0.25
CA SER A 43 16.46 -11.33 0.56
C SER A 43 15.96 -12.78 0.69
N CYS A 44 14.66 -12.98 0.96
CA CYS A 44 14.04 -14.30 1.01
C CYS A 44 14.28 -15.11 -0.27
N CYS A 45 14.08 -14.49 -1.45
CA CYS A 45 14.33 -15.12 -2.74
C CYS A 45 15.80 -15.56 -2.92
N THR A 46 16.75 -14.83 -2.35
CA THR A 46 18.19 -15.13 -2.48
C THR A 46 18.72 -16.09 -1.41
N GLU A 47 18.13 -16.07 -0.22
CA GLU A 47 18.65 -16.78 0.96
C GLU A 47 17.87 -18.07 1.26
N SER A 48 16.68 -18.26 0.69
CA SER A 48 15.92 -19.50 0.87
C SER A 48 16.62 -20.68 0.18
N SER A 49 16.84 -21.74 0.94
CA SER A 49 17.47 -22.98 0.47
C SER A 49 16.48 -24.09 0.14
N ASP A 50 15.20 -23.93 0.50
CA ASP A 50 14.12 -24.87 0.21
C ASP A 50 13.18 -24.30 -0.88
N PRO A 51 13.22 -24.86 -2.10
CA PRO A 51 12.37 -24.41 -3.20
C PRO A 51 10.86 -24.53 -2.93
N ALA A 52 10.42 -25.54 -2.16
CA ALA A 52 9.01 -25.76 -1.90
C ALA A 52 8.44 -24.74 -0.91
N ASP A 53 9.22 -24.41 0.13
CA ASP A 53 8.88 -23.33 1.07
C ASP A 53 8.88 -21.98 0.36
N LEU A 54 9.88 -21.72 -0.49
CA LEU A 54 9.95 -20.49 -1.28
C LEU A 54 8.76 -20.33 -2.23
N GLU A 55 8.35 -21.39 -2.93
CA GLU A 55 7.17 -21.35 -3.82
C GLU A 55 5.89 -20.98 -3.05
N SER A 56 5.68 -21.59 -1.88
CA SER A 56 4.54 -21.27 -1.02
C SER A 56 4.57 -19.81 -0.56
N ILE A 57 5.74 -19.34 -0.08
CA ILE A 57 5.92 -17.95 0.35
C ILE A 57 5.62 -16.98 -0.80
N LEU A 58 6.13 -17.25 -2.01
CA LEU A 58 5.91 -16.37 -3.16
C LEU A 58 4.46 -16.34 -3.61
N ALA A 59 3.76 -17.48 -3.62
CA ALA A 59 2.35 -17.55 -3.96
C ALA A 59 1.49 -16.70 -3.00
N ASP A 60 1.73 -16.84 -1.69
CA ASP A 60 1.01 -16.09 -0.66
C ASP A 60 1.26 -14.58 -0.78
N ASN A 61 2.51 -14.19 -1.02
CA ASN A 61 2.89 -12.78 -1.15
C ASN A 61 2.38 -12.16 -2.46
N LEU A 62 2.33 -12.92 -3.56
CA LEU A 62 1.75 -12.44 -4.82
C LEU A 62 0.25 -12.14 -4.68
N GLN A 63 -0.50 -13.03 -4.03
CA GLN A 63 -1.91 -12.81 -3.75
C GLN A 63 -2.10 -11.55 -2.91
N TRP A 64 -1.33 -11.41 -1.83
CA TRP A 64 -1.43 -10.26 -0.93
C TRP A 64 -1.07 -8.94 -1.62
N VAL A 65 0.06 -8.86 -2.34
CA VAL A 65 0.48 -7.65 -3.07
C VAL A 65 -0.61 -7.22 -4.07
N THR A 66 -1.25 -8.18 -4.73
CA THR A 66 -2.34 -7.89 -5.67
C THR A 66 -3.51 -7.17 -4.98
N LEU A 67 -3.87 -7.59 -3.76
CA LEU A 67 -4.94 -6.97 -2.97
C LEU A 67 -4.54 -5.56 -2.52
N ILE A 68 -3.32 -5.37 -2.02
CA ILE A 68 -2.85 -4.05 -1.59
C ILE A 68 -2.79 -3.06 -2.75
N VAL A 69 -2.29 -3.49 -3.91
CA VAL A 69 -2.25 -2.65 -5.12
C VAL A 69 -3.66 -2.23 -5.55
N GLN A 70 -4.64 -3.14 -5.48
CA GLN A 70 -6.04 -2.82 -5.79
C GLN A 70 -6.61 -1.79 -4.81
N GLN A 71 -6.38 -1.97 -3.51
CA GLN A 71 -6.83 -1.04 -2.48
C GLN A 71 -6.24 0.37 -2.69
N VAL A 72 -4.92 0.49 -2.75
CA VAL A 72 -4.22 1.79 -2.89
C VAL A 72 -4.58 2.46 -4.22
N SER A 73 -4.78 1.69 -5.29
CA SER A 73 -5.26 2.24 -6.57
C SER A 73 -6.67 2.82 -6.46
N SER A 74 -7.57 2.13 -5.76
CA SER A 74 -8.94 2.62 -5.53
C SER A 74 -8.95 3.89 -4.66
N GLU A 75 -8.10 3.94 -3.62
CA GLU A 75 -7.94 5.12 -2.77
C GLU A 75 -7.44 6.33 -3.58
N LYS A 76 -6.42 6.14 -4.42
CA LYS A 76 -5.89 7.17 -5.33
C LYS A 76 -6.99 7.70 -6.26
N ASP A 77 -7.79 6.82 -6.85
CA ASP A 77 -8.89 7.22 -7.75
C ASP A 77 -9.98 8.00 -7.01
N ALA A 78 -10.30 7.61 -5.77
CA ALA A 78 -11.24 8.34 -4.91
C ALA A 78 -10.71 9.74 -4.55
N VAL A 79 -9.42 9.88 -4.23
CA VAL A 79 -8.77 11.17 -3.98
C VAL A 79 -8.83 12.05 -5.24
N ALA A 80 -8.50 11.50 -6.42
CA ALA A 80 -8.57 12.23 -7.67
C ALA A 80 -9.99 12.76 -7.96
N ALA A 81 -11.02 11.94 -7.73
CA ALA A 81 -12.42 12.34 -7.87
C ALA A 81 -12.79 13.50 -6.93
N LYS A 82 -12.37 13.42 -5.65
CA LYS A 82 -12.60 14.50 -4.66
C LYS A 82 -11.90 15.80 -5.06
N VAL A 83 -10.65 15.74 -5.53
CA VAL A 83 -9.91 16.92 -6.01
C VAL A 83 -10.63 17.59 -7.17
N LEU A 84 -11.12 16.82 -8.14
CA LEU A 84 -11.89 17.36 -9.27
C LEU A 84 -13.19 18.04 -8.81
N GLN A 85 -13.90 17.47 -7.83
CA GLN A 85 -15.09 18.09 -7.25
C GLN A 85 -14.77 19.42 -6.55
N LEU A 86 -13.68 19.47 -5.77
CA LEU A 86 -13.23 20.71 -5.13
C LEU A 86 -12.88 21.81 -6.15
N GLN A 87 -12.22 21.46 -7.25
CA GLN A 87 -11.92 22.40 -8.34
C GLN A 87 -13.20 22.94 -9.00
N LYS A 88 -14.20 22.09 -9.25
CA LYS A 88 -15.51 22.51 -9.77
C LYS A 88 -16.24 23.44 -8.80
N GLY A 89 -16.24 23.11 -7.51
CA GLY A 89 -16.83 23.95 -6.46
C GLY A 89 -16.18 25.34 -6.37
N LYS A 90 -14.84 25.42 -6.43
CA LYS A 90 -14.11 26.69 -6.47
C LYS A 90 -14.50 27.55 -7.67
N ARG A 91 -14.61 26.96 -8.86
CA ARG A 91 -15.05 27.69 -10.07
C ARG A 91 -16.48 28.22 -9.94
N ALA A 92 -17.39 27.42 -9.38
CA ALA A 92 -18.77 27.85 -9.16
C ALA A 92 -18.82 29.06 -8.21
N GLN A 93 -18.10 29.02 -7.08
CA GLN A 93 -18.04 30.14 -6.12
C GLN A 93 -17.46 31.42 -6.74
N GLN A 94 -16.44 31.32 -7.59
CA GLN A 94 -15.86 32.48 -8.29
C GLN A 94 -16.85 33.12 -9.28
N SER A 95 -17.61 32.33 -10.05
CA SER A 95 -18.64 32.86 -10.95
C SER A 95 -19.81 33.55 -10.25
N TYR A 96 -20.09 33.22 -8.98
CA TYR A 96 -21.10 33.94 -8.19
C TYR A 96 -20.54 35.25 -7.59
N GLY A 97 -19.23 35.36 -7.37
CA GLY A 97 -18.58 36.56 -6.82
C GLY A 97 -18.37 37.68 -7.85
N ASP A 98 -18.19 37.35 -9.12
CA ASP A 98 -18.00 38.33 -10.21
C ASP A 98 -19.31 38.94 -10.74
N ASN A 99 -20.47 38.44 -10.30
CA ASN A 99 -21.80 38.87 -10.75
C ASN A 99 -22.56 39.74 -9.72
N ASN A 100 -21.87 40.31 -8.74
CA ASN A 100 -22.47 41.21 -7.73
C ASN A 100 -21.62 42.47 -7.53
#